data_AF-A0A5B0LTZ6-F1
#
_entry.id   AF-A0A5B0LTZ6-F1
#
_cell.length_a   1.000
_cell.length_b   1.000
_cell.length_c   1.000
_cell.angle_alpha   90.00
_cell.angle_beta   90.00
_cell.angle_gamma   90.00
#
_symmetry.space_group_name_H-M   'P 1'
#
loop_
_entity.id
_entity.type
_entity.pdbx_description
1 polymer ?
#
loop_
_entity_poly.entity_id
_entity_poly.type
_entity_poly.pdbx_seq_one_letter_code
_entity_poly.pdbx_strand_id
1 'polypeptide(L)' 'MDLFSLLFLLQLLSHSNTQQPGKTPENPASFIITDCGNGSKCKEVSGGLTIDANWRATYVMNQDQKNYCNDGGA' A
#
# COMPACT_ATOMS: atom_id res chain seq x y z
N MET A 1 23.01 -20.37 17.28
CA MET A 1 21.94 -19.37 17.47
C MET A 1 20.71 -20.11 17.98
N ASP A 2 20.09 -19.64 19.05
CA ASP A 2 18.84 -20.25 19.55
C ASP A 2 17.65 -19.89 18.62
N LEU A 3 16.56 -20.66 18.68
CA LEU A 3 15.36 -20.48 17.87
C LEU A 3 14.74 -19.08 18.03
N PHE A 4 14.74 -18.53 19.25
CA PHE A 4 14.25 -17.16 19.49
C PHE A 4 15.11 -16.12 18.77
N SER A 5 16.43 -16.31 18.81
CA SER A 5 17.36 -15.44 18.08
C SER A 5 17.14 -15.51 16.56
N LEU A 6 16.79 -16.69 16.02
CA LEU A 6 16.46 -16.85 14.61
C LEU A 6 15.13 -16.18 14.23
N LEU A 7 14.10 -16.36 15.05
CA LEU A 7 12.78 -15.75 14.86
C LEU A 7 12.88 -14.22 14.91
N PHE A 8 13.68 -13.67 15.83
CA PHE A 8 13.91 -12.25 15.94
C PHE A 8 14.66 -11.68 14.72
N LEU A 9 15.67 -12.40 14.22
CA LEU A 9 16.36 -12.03 12.98
C LEU A 9 15.41 -12.06 11.77
N LEU A 10 14.57 -13.10 11.69
CA LEU A 10 13.59 -13.24 10.62
C LEU A 10 12.56 -12.10 10.64
N GLN A 11 12.10 -11.71 11.83
CA GLN A 11 11.23 -10.55 12.01
C GLN A 11 11.95 -9.27 11.54
N LEU A 12 13.18 -9.01 11.96
CA LEU A 12 13.94 -7.83 11.53
C LEU A 12 14.12 -7.76 10.01
N LEU A 13 14.46 -8.88 9.37
CA LEU A 13 14.65 -8.95 7.91
C LEU A 13 13.32 -8.77 7.16
N SER A 14 12.20 -9.21 7.72
CA SER A 14 10.85 -9.05 7.14
C SER A 14 10.39 -7.59 7.08
N HIS A 15 10.80 -6.75 8.03
CA HIS A 15 10.36 -5.35 8.10
C HIS A 15 11.13 -4.42 7.15
N SER A 16 12.23 -4.89 6.55
CA SER A 16 13.19 -4.00 5.88
C SER A 16 12.86 -3.67 4.42
N ASN A 17 11.84 -4.28 3.83
CA ASN A 17 11.62 -4.25 2.37
C ASN A 17 10.26 -3.71 1.91
N THR A 18 9.48 -3.05 2.78
CA THR A 18 8.19 -2.48 2.38
C THR A 18 8.32 -1.02 1.97
N GLN A 19 7.66 -0.65 0.87
CA GLN A 19 7.57 0.75 0.43
C GLN A 19 6.84 1.57 1.49
N GLN A 20 7.39 2.75 1.81
CA GLN A 20 6.80 3.67 2.78
C GLN A 20 5.80 4.61 2.09
N PRO A 21 4.75 5.08 2.78
CA PRO A 21 3.83 6.09 2.24
C PRO A 21 4.58 7.36 1.81
N GLY A 22 4.18 7.89 0.65
CA GLY A 22 4.72 9.15 0.13
C GLY A 22 4.16 10.39 0.85
N LYS A 23 4.63 11.57 0.44
CA LYS A 23 4.18 12.87 0.98
C LYS A 23 2.92 13.43 0.33
N THR A 24 2.58 12.96 -0.87
CA THR A 24 1.36 13.39 -1.57
C THR A 24 0.15 12.78 -0.84
N PRO A 25 -0.81 13.59 -0.34
CA PRO A 25 -2.03 13.06 0.26
C PRO A 25 -2.81 12.23 -0.76
N GLU A 26 -3.29 11.06 -0.33
CA GLU A 26 -4.18 10.21 -1.12
C GLU A 26 -5.64 10.48 -0.70
N ASN A 27 -6.53 10.70 -1.66
CA ASN A 27 -7.96 10.74 -1.43
C ASN A 27 -8.65 9.66 -2.29
N PRO A 28 -8.98 8.50 -1.72
CA PRO A 28 -9.62 7.41 -2.45
C PRO A 28 -10.93 7.85 -3.12
N ALA A 29 -11.17 7.40 -4.34
CA ALA A 29 -12.41 7.69 -5.04
C ALA A 29 -13.57 6.93 -4.38
N SER A 30 -14.64 7.64 -4.00
CA SER A 30 -15.82 7.01 -3.39
C SER A 30 -16.45 6.02 -4.37
N PHE A 31 -16.79 4.83 -3.87
CA PHE A 31 -17.41 3.78 -4.66
C PHE A 31 -18.43 3.02 -3.81
N ILE A 32 -19.52 2.58 -4.42
CA ILE A 32 -20.59 1.83 -3.75
C ILE A 32 -20.77 0.50 -4.48
N ILE A 33 -20.76 -0.59 -3.72
CA ILE A 33 -21.13 -1.92 -4.22
C ILE A 33 -22.45 -2.37 -3.61
N THR A 34 -23.14 -3.25 -4.31
CA THR A 34 -24.33 -3.93 -3.80
C THR A 34 -23.95 -5.32 -3.32
N ASP A 35 -24.03 -5.56 -2.01
CA ASP A 35 -23.80 -6.86 -1.39
C ASP A 35 -25.14 -7.61 -1.29
N CYS A 36 -25.27 -8.66 -2.10
CA CYS A 36 -26.42 -9.55 -2.18
C CYS A 36 -26.10 -10.94 -1.61
N GLY A 37 -25.64 -11.03 -0.36
CA GLY A 37 -25.41 -12.33 0.32
C GLY A 37 -26.64 -13.28 0.35
N ASN A 38 -26.66 -14.29 1.21
CA ASN A 38 -27.69 -15.37 1.23
C ASN A 38 -29.13 -14.95 1.63
N GLY A 39 -29.52 -13.68 1.49
CA GLY A 39 -30.85 -13.17 1.82
C GLY A 39 -31.50 -12.40 0.65
N SER A 40 -32.82 -12.24 0.72
CA SER A 40 -33.64 -11.56 -0.31
C SER A 40 -33.49 -10.04 -0.37
N LYS A 41 -32.61 -9.44 0.45
CA LYS A 41 -32.38 -8.00 0.49
C LYS A 41 -30.89 -7.70 0.32
N CYS A 42 -30.53 -7.18 -0.84
CA CYS A 42 -29.22 -6.62 -1.07
C CYS A 42 -29.04 -5.32 -0.27
N LYS A 43 -27.82 -5.06 0.19
CA LYS A 43 -27.46 -3.81 0.86
C LYS A 43 -26.39 -3.07 0.08
N GLU A 44 -26.41 -1.75 0.11
CA GLU A 44 -25.31 -0.94 -0.39
C GLU A 44 -24.18 -0.92 0.62
N VAL A 45 -22.94 -1.04 0.13
CA VAL A 45 -21.71 -0.95 0.92
C VAL A 45 -20.82 0.10 0.27
N SER A 46 -20.53 1.17 1.00
CA SER A 46 -19.63 2.24 0.55
C SER A 46 -18.18 1.88 0.86
N GLY A 47 -17.28 2.20 -0.07
CA GLY A 47 -15.85 2.02 0.04
C GLY A 47 -15.08 3.08 -0.74
N GLY A 48 -13.76 2.89 -0.84
CA GLY A 48 -12.87 3.75 -1.60
C GLY A 48 -12.01 2.96 -2.57
N LEU A 49 -11.91 3.43 -3.81
CA LEU A 49 -11.00 2.90 -4.82
C LEU A 49 -9.68 3.67 -4.79
N THR A 50 -8.59 2.92 -4.89
CA THR A 50 -7.24 3.49 -4.98
C THR A 50 -6.53 2.90 -6.20
N ILE A 51 -5.55 3.62 -6.73
CA ILE A 51 -4.72 3.12 -7.82
C ILE A 51 -3.72 2.08 -7.29
N ASP A 52 -3.42 1.10 -8.15
CA ASP A 52 -2.41 0.07 -7.90
C ASP A 52 -1.04 0.68 -7.58
N ALA A 53 -0.28 0.02 -6.72
CA ALA A 53 1.01 0.51 -6.26
C ALA A 53 2.03 0.67 -7.39
N ASN A 54 1.98 -0.15 -8.45
CA ASN A 54 2.93 -0.04 -9.56
C ASN A 54 2.77 1.28 -10.33
N TRP A 55 1.57 1.86 -10.36
CA TRP A 55 1.30 3.14 -11.04
C TRP A 55 1.60 4.35 -10.16
N ARG A 56 1.99 4.14 -8.90
CA ARG A 56 2.39 5.22 -8.00
C ARG A 56 3.85 5.58 -8.25
N ALA A 57 4.14 6.88 -8.24
CA ALA A 57 5.51 7.35 -8.28
C ALA A 57 6.27 6.89 -7.02
N THR A 58 7.38 6.20 -7.21
CA THR A 58 8.28 5.79 -6.13
C THR A 58 9.48 6.73 -6.09
N TYR A 59 9.75 7.35 -4.95
CA TYR A 59 10.83 8.31 -4.79
C TYR A 59 11.37 8.32 -3.36
N VAL A 60 12.60 8.83 -3.21
CA VAL A 60 13.18 9.22 -1.92
C VAL A 60 13.23 10.75 -1.84
N MET A 61 13.03 11.29 -0.63
CA MET A 61 13.14 12.73 -0.38
C MET A 61 14.60 13.07 -0.07
N ASN A 62 15.16 14.07 -0.76
CA ASN A 62 16.44 14.67 -0.43
C ASN A 62 16.27 16.20 -0.34
N GLN A 63 16.42 16.79 0.84
CA GLN A 63 16.27 18.24 1.05
C GLN A 63 15.03 18.83 0.35
N ASP A 64 13.86 18.21 0.58
CA ASP A 64 12.55 18.54 -0.03
C ASP A 64 12.40 18.29 -1.54
N GLN A 65 13.43 17.76 -2.20
CA GLN A 65 13.36 17.31 -3.59
C GLN A 65 13.02 15.83 -3.68
N LYS A 66 12.19 15.48 -4.67
CA LYS A 66 11.86 14.08 -4.99
C LYS A 66 12.90 13.52 -5.94
N ASN A 67 13.65 12.54 -5.48
CA ASN A 67 14.53 11.73 -6.32
C ASN A 67 13.81 10.42 -6.65
N TYR A 68 13.34 10.30 -7.89
CA TYR A 68 12.56 9.14 -8.32
C TYR A 68 13.43 7.87 -8.35
N CYS A 69 12.89 6.78 -7.82
CA CYS A 69 13.53 5.46 -7.82
C CYS A 69 13.30 4.70 -9.13
N ASN A 70 12.30 5.11 -9.89
CA ASN A 70 11.99 4.63 -11.24
C ASN A 70 11.43 5.82 -12.03
N ASP A 71 12.06 6.16 -13.14
CA ASP A 71 11.75 7.31 -14.00
C ASP A 71 11.08 6.93 -15.32
N GLY A 72 10.58 5.69 -15.43
CA GLY A 72 9.73 5.25 -16.53
C GLY A 72 10.35 4.21 -17.46
N GLY A 73 11.61 3.83 -17.23
CA GLY A 73 12.33 2.89 -18.09
C GLY A 73 12.65 3.50 -19.45
N ALA A 74 13.88 3.31 -19.92
CA ALA A 74 14.25 3.57 -21.32
C ALA A 74 13.64 2.50 -22.26
#